data_AF-A0A9W9CAV0-F1
#
_entry.id   AF-A0A9W9CAV0-F1
#
_cell.length_a   1.000
_cell.length_b   1.000
_cell.length_c   1.000
_cell.angle_alpha   90.00
_cell.angle_beta   90.00
_cell.angle_gamma   90.00
#
_symmetry.space_group_name_H-M   'P 1'
#
loop_
_entity.id
_entity.type
_entity.pdbx_description
1 polymer ?
#
loop_
_entity_poly.entity_id
_entity_poly.type
_entity_poly.pdbx_seq_one_letter_code
_entity_poly.pdbx_strand_id
1 'polypeptide(L)'
;MLVNQPDLARYCKKPRDAGYLQGVSVFFSKVLILALGLLATSSMEGVYGVAYWNMWDLNDAILDHNWTPAARCGIFLVSFSYLLSVFGVNLGANSIPFGADMTGLFPKYLTIRRGQVLFMGMPGLVAAYNPRLVPQAGKDMYKLGWILTFTTAGVVYFILVQIRKPRVFPTGFEDIPVTWEYLATGGRDGFFDGERDAYAGGSPSESVVEEPYGQVDEKPKSAY
;
A
#
# COMPACT_ATOMS: atom_id res chain seq x y z
N MET A 1 -2.08 -8.02 1.55
CA MET A 1 -1.13 -6.88 1.63
C MET A 1 -0.21 -6.98 2.84
N LEU A 2 0.18 -8.19 3.26
CA LEU A 2 1.10 -8.36 4.41
C LEU A 2 2.57 -8.45 3.97
N VAL A 3 2.79 -8.92 2.74
CA VAL A 3 4.13 -9.16 2.19
C VAL A 3 4.75 -7.90 1.58
N ASN A 4 3.92 -6.96 1.11
CA ASN A 4 4.38 -5.66 0.55
C ASN A 4 4.41 -4.52 1.59
N GLN A 5 4.07 -4.80 2.85
CA GLN A 5 4.12 -3.82 3.93
C GLN A 5 5.48 -3.12 4.08
N PRO A 6 6.66 -3.80 3.96
CA PRO A 6 7.95 -3.12 4.07
C PRO A 6 8.18 -2.05 2.98
N ASP A 7 7.58 -2.18 1.79
CA ASP A 7 7.71 -1.18 0.71
C ASP A 7 7.01 0.14 1.03
N LEU A 8 5.95 0.10 1.84
CA LEU A 8 5.24 1.27 2.31
C LEU A 8 5.82 1.79 3.64
N ALA A 9 6.25 0.86 4.52
CA ALA A 9 6.82 1.20 5.81
C ALA A 9 8.13 2.01 5.70
N ARG A 10 8.89 1.88 4.59
CA ARG A 10 10.08 2.71 4.34
C ARG A 10 9.79 4.21 4.21
N TYR A 11 8.53 4.60 3.97
CA TYR A 11 8.12 6.00 3.90
C TYR A 11 7.60 6.54 5.24
N CYS A 12 7.54 5.72 6.29
CA CYS A 12 7.17 6.15 7.62
C CYS A 12 8.30 6.94 8.27
N LYS A 13 7.96 8.04 8.96
CA LYS A 13 8.93 8.85 9.70
C LYS A 13 9.39 8.16 10.99
N LYS A 14 8.53 7.36 11.60
CA LYS A 14 8.84 6.56 12.81
C LYS A 14 8.40 5.11 12.63
N PRO A 15 9.15 4.12 13.14
CA PRO A 15 8.78 2.70 13.01
C PRO A 15 7.40 2.35 13.60
N ARG A 16 6.99 3.05 14.66
CA ARG A 16 5.67 2.88 15.30
C ARG A 16 4.49 3.23 14.38
N ASP A 17 4.71 4.07 13.37
CA ASP A 17 3.65 4.55 12.47
C ASP A 17 3.19 3.44 11.51
N ALA A 18 4.09 2.51 11.16
CA ALA A 18 3.79 1.38 10.27
C ALA A 18 3.04 0.23 10.97
N GLY A 19 2.98 0.22 12.31
CA GLY A 19 2.39 -0.88 13.07
C GLY A 19 0.97 -0.58 13.53
N TYR A 20 0.85 0.03 14.71
CA TYR A 20 -0.41 0.17 15.41
C TYR A 20 -1.40 1.11 14.71
N LEU A 21 -0.93 2.27 14.26
CA LEU A 21 -1.76 3.26 13.57
C LEU A 21 -2.31 2.70 12.24
N GLN A 22 -1.49 1.98 11.49
CA GLN A 22 -1.92 1.30 10.27
C GLN A 22 -2.96 0.21 10.56
N GLY A 23 -2.74 -0.62 11.59
CA GLY A 23 -3.67 -1.69 11.97
C GLY A 23 -5.03 -1.16 12.40
N VAL A 24 -5.05 -0.14 13.27
CA VAL A 24 -6.28 0.51 13.74
C VAL A 24 -7.03 1.15 12.57
N SER A 25 -6.34 1.91 11.73
CA SER A 25 -6.92 2.55 10.55
C SER A 25 -7.58 1.54 9.62
N VAL A 26 -6.87 0.46 9.27
CA VAL A 26 -7.39 -0.60 8.39
C VAL A 26 -8.59 -1.31 9.03
N PHE A 27 -8.54 -1.61 10.32
CA PHE A 27 -9.62 -2.30 11.02
C PHE A 27 -10.93 -1.50 10.94
N PHE A 28 -10.91 -0.22 11.37
CA PHE A 28 -12.12 0.60 11.38
C PHE A 28 -12.65 0.84 9.96
N SER A 29 -11.78 1.12 8.99
CA SER A 29 -12.20 1.28 7.60
C SER A 29 -12.82 -0.01 7.04
N LYS A 30 -12.24 -1.18 7.32
CA LYS A 30 -12.75 -2.48 6.85
C LYS A 30 -14.11 -2.81 7.46
N VAL A 31 -14.27 -2.58 8.76
CA VAL A 31 -15.55 -2.81 9.45
C VAL A 31 -16.64 -1.92 8.88
N LEU A 32 -16.34 -0.63 8.66
CA LEU A 32 -17.31 0.30 8.06
C LEU A 32 -17.72 -0.12 6.64
N ILE A 33 -16.75 -0.44 5.78
CA ILE A 33 -17.03 -0.88 4.41
C ILE A 33 -17.84 -2.17 4.39
N LEU A 34 -17.51 -3.13 5.26
CA LEU A 34 -18.26 -4.39 5.37
C LEU A 34 -19.70 -4.12 5.83
N ALA A 35 -19.90 -3.27 6.83
CA ALA A 35 -21.22 -2.92 7.33
C ALA A 35 -22.07 -2.24 6.25
N LEU A 36 -21.52 -1.27 5.52
CA LEU A 36 -22.23 -0.61 4.42
C LEU A 36 -22.56 -1.57 3.28
N GLY A 37 -21.66 -2.50 2.93
CA GLY A 37 -21.91 -3.52 1.92
C GLY A 37 -23.01 -4.50 2.32
N LEU A 38 -23.03 -4.93 3.59
CA LEU A 38 -24.09 -5.77 4.15
C LEU A 38 -25.44 -5.06 4.15
N LEU A 39 -25.47 -3.79 4.60
CA LEU A 39 -26.69 -2.99 4.60
C LEU A 39 -27.24 -2.82 3.17
N ALA A 40 -26.38 -2.48 2.21
CA ALA A 40 -26.76 -2.36 0.81
C ALA A 40 -27.29 -3.71 0.26
N THR A 41 -26.61 -4.82 0.54
CA THR A 41 -27.09 -6.13 0.06
C THR A 41 -28.46 -6.49 0.67
N SER A 42 -28.64 -6.24 1.97
CA SER A 42 -29.88 -6.52 2.68
C SER A 42 -31.05 -5.62 2.25
N SER A 43 -30.79 -4.34 1.94
CA SER A 43 -31.84 -3.45 1.45
C SER A 43 -32.30 -3.86 0.06
N MET A 44 -31.37 -4.32 -0.78
CA MET A 44 -31.65 -4.76 -2.14
C MET A 44 -32.40 -6.09 -2.16
N GLU A 45 -32.08 -7.00 -1.24
CA GLU A 45 -32.89 -8.21 -1.01
C GLU A 45 -34.34 -7.84 -0.61
N GLY A 46 -34.51 -6.83 0.25
CA GLY A 46 -35.84 -6.36 0.67
C GLY A 46 -36.68 -5.73 -0.45
N VAL A 47 -36.06 -5.09 -1.44
CA VAL A 47 -36.77 -4.40 -2.54
C VAL A 47 -36.93 -5.29 -3.77
N TYR A 48 -35.88 -6.04 -4.15
CA TYR A 48 -35.84 -6.84 -5.39
C TYR A 48 -35.92 -8.35 -5.16
N GLY A 49 -35.90 -8.82 -3.91
CA GLY A 49 -35.99 -10.25 -3.57
C GLY A 49 -34.72 -11.05 -3.86
N VAL A 50 -33.62 -10.39 -4.23
CA VAL A 50 -32.34 -11.01 -4.59
C VAL A 50 -31.20 -10.30 -3.87
N ALA A 51 -30.33 -11.07 -3.22
CA ALA A 51 -29.12 -10.57 -2.56
C ALA A 51 -27.97 -10.42 -3.58
N TYR A 52 -27.74 -9.20 -4.05
CA TYR A 52 -26.63 -8.87 -4.96
C TYR A 52 -25.34 -8.62 -4.20
N TRP A 53 -24.39 -9.55 -4.30
CA TRP A 53 -23.07 -9.46 -3.65
C TRP A 53 -22.02 -8.73 -4.48
N ASN A 54 -22.22 -8.69 -5.79
CA ASN A 54 -21.35 -8.00 -6.72
C ASN A 54 -21.90 -6.61 -7.04
N MET A 55 -21.02 -5.61 -7.07
CA MET A 55 -21.39 -4.23 -7.36
C MET A 55 -21.94 -4.04 -8.79
N TRP A 56 -21.43 -4.79 -9.76
CA TRP A 56 -21.88 -4.75 -11.16
C TRP A 56 -23.30 -5.26 -11.29
N ASP A 57 -23.56 -6.47 -10.77
CA ASP A 57 -24.89 -7.07 -10.81
C ASP A 57 -25.92 -6.19 -10.08
N LEU A 58 -25.50 -5.54 -8.99
CA LEU A 58 -26.32 -4.58 -8.25
C LEU A 58 -26.67 -3.34 -9.09
N ASN A 59 -25.69 -2.74 -9.75
CA ASN A 59 -25.90 -1.55 -10.58
C ASN A 59 -26.80 -1.86 -11.79
N ASP A 60 -26.61 -3.01 -12.42
CA ASP A 60 -27.45 -3.46 -13.55
C ASP A 60 -28.90 -3.69 -13.09
N ALA A 61 -29.11 -4.34 -11.94
CA ALA A 61 -30.44 -4.53 -11.37
C ALA A 61 -31.15 -3.20 -11.06
N ILE A 62 -30.42 -2.17 -10.60
CA ILE A 62 -30.99 -0.84 -10.39
C ILE A 62 -31.41 -0.20 -11.72
N LEU A 63 -30.61 -0.35 -12.79
CA LEU A 63 -30.97 0.16 -14.13
C LEU A 63 -32.19 -0.54 -14.70
N ASP A 64 -32.27 -1.86 -14.58
CA ASP A 64 -33.36 -2.67 -15.12
C ASP A 64 -34.72 -2.30 -14.49
N HIS A 65 -34.72 -2.01 -13.19
CA HIS A 65 -35.93 -1.62 -12.46
C HIS A 65 -36.24 -0.12 -12.54
N ASN A 66 -35.22 0.74 -12.69
CA ASN A 66 -35.38 2.20 -12.66
C ASN A 66 -34.68 2.87 -13.85
N TRP A 67 -35.24 2.68 -15.05
CA TRP A 67 -34.72 3.28 -16.28
C TRP A 67 -35.03 4.78 -16.39
N THR A 68 -34.41 5.58 -15.53
CA THR A 68 -34.57 7.05 -15.51
C THR A 68 -33.24 7.76 -15.77
N PRO A 69 -33.26 8.99 -16.33
CA PRO A 69 -32.04 9.79 -16.51
C PRO A 69 -31.27 10.01 -15.20
N ALA A 70 -31.99 10.15 -14.08
CA ALA A 70 -31.40 10.33 -12.75
C ALA A 70 -30.65 9.07 -12.29
N ALA A 71 -31.25 7.89 -12.43
CA ALA A 71 -30.60 6.62 -12.07
C ALA A 71 -29.32 6.38 -12.89
N ARG A 72 -29.36 6.68 -14.20
CA ARG A 72 -28.19 6.57 -15.09
C ARG A 72 -27.05 7.50 -14.68
N CYS A 73 -27.37 8.74 -14.30
CA CYS A 73 -26.38 9.69 -13.79
C CYS A 73 -25.77 9.20 -12.46
N GLY A 74 -26.61 8.73 -11.53
CA GLY A 74 -26.14 8.18 -10.25
C GLY A 74 -25.20 6.99 -10.44
N ILE A 75 -25.57 6.05 -11.31
CA ILE A 75 -24.76 4.86 -11.58
C ILE A 75 -23.46 5.19 -12.31
N PHE A 76 -23.47 6.21 -13.19
CA PHE A 76 -22.24 6.73 -13.77
C PHE A 76 -21.28 7.25 -12.69
N LEU A 77 -21.76 8.05 -11.74
CA LEU A 77 -20.92 8.59 -10.66
C LEU A 77 -20.38 7.48 -9.75
N VAL A 78 -21.21 6.49 -9.41
CA VAL A 78 -20.80 5.31 -8.62
C VAL A 78 -19.73 4.51 -9.36
N SER A 79 -19.94 4.22 -10.65
CA SER A 79 -19.00 3.47 -11.48
C SER A 79 -17.68 4.22 -11.69
N PHE A 80 -17.74 5.55 -11.82
CA PHE A 80 -16.55 6.39 -11.94
C PHE A 80 -15.74 6.43 -10.64
N SER A 81 -16.40 6.54 -9.48
CA SER A 81 -15.74 6.42 -8.18
C SER A 81 -15.07 5.07 -8.01
N TYR A 82 -15.76 3.99 -8.41
CA TYR A 82 -15.20 2.64 -8.38
C TYR A 82 -13.97 2.50 -9.28
N LEU A 83 -14.02 3.06 -10.50
CA LEU A 83 -12.88 3.11 -11.41
C LEU A 83 -11.65 3.77 -10.76
N LEU A 84 -11.83 4.95 -10.15
CA LEU A 84 -10.76 5.65 -9.45
C LEU A 84 -10.20 4.84 -8.27
N SER A 85 -11.08 4.17 -7.51
CA SER A 85 -10.69 3.32 -6.39
C SER A 85 -9.85 2.12 -6.85
N VAL A 86 -10.33 1.38 -7.86
CA VAL A 86 -9.63 0.22 -8.42
C VAL A 86 -8.28 0.65 -9.00
N PHE A 87 -8.22 1.80 -9.66
CA PHE A 87 -6.97 2.36 -10.16
C PHE A 87 -5.97 2.66 -9.02
N GLY A 88 -6.42 3.35 -7.97
CA GLY A 88 -5.58 3.67 -6.81
C GLY A 88 -5.05 2.44 -6.08
N VAL A 89 -5.90 1.43 -5.87
CA VAL A 89 -5.48 0.17 -5.22
C VAL A 89 -4.49 -0.59 -6.08
N ASN A 90 -4.69 -0.66 -7.39
CA ASN A 90 -3.74 -1.33 -8.29
C ASN A 90 -2.38 -0.62 -8.35
N LEU A 91 -2.36 0.71 -8.31
CA LEU A 91 -1.11 1.47 -8.22
C LEU A 91 -0.39 1.22 -6.90
N GLY A 92 -1.07 1.44 -5.78
CA GLY A 92 -0.44 1.36 -4.46
C GLY A 92 -0.03 -0.06 -4.08
N ALA A 93 -0.85 -1.04 -4.44
CA ALA A 93 -0.74 -2.37 -3.89
C ALA A 93 -0.08 -3.39 -4.83
N ASN A 94 -0.14 -3.16 -6.15
CA ASN A 94 0.43 -4.07 -7.14
C ASN A 94 1.58 -3.42 -7.94
N SER A 95 1.50 -2.13 -8.28
CA SER A 95 2.55 -1.46 -9.08
C SER A 95 3.80 -1.10 -8.27
N ILE A 96 3.66 -0.54 -7.07
CA ILE A 96 4.81 -0.18 -6.21
C ILE A 96 5.65 -1.42 -5.83
N PRO A 97 5.07 -2.52 -5.32
CA PRO A 97 5.84 -3.68 -4.91
C PRO A 97 6.48 -4.39 -6.10
N PHE A 98 5.75 -4.51 -7.22
CA PHE A 98 6.32 -5.05 -8.45
C PHE A 98 7.55 -4.23 -8.92
N GLY A 99 7.47 -2.90 -8.85
CA GLY A 99 8.61 -2.03 -9.17
C GLY A 99 9.81 -2.24 -8.23
N ALA A 100 9.56 -2.44 -6.94
CA ALA A 100 10.59 -2.75 -5.95
C ALA A 100 11.26 -4.10 -6.22
N ASP A 101 10.47 -5.16 -6.45
CA ASP A 101 10.96 -6.51 -6.78
C ASP A 101 11.82 -6.52 -8.05
N MET A 102 11.36 -5.86 -9.11
CA MET A 102 12.08 -5.79 -10.39
C MET A 102 13.41 -5.03 -10.28
N THR A 103 13.48 -4.03 -9.40
CA THR A 103 14.73 -3.30 -9.12
C THR A 103 15.71 -4.18 -8.34
N GLY A 104 15.22 -5.06 -7.48
CA GLY A 104 16.05 -6.06 -6.80
C GLY A 104 16.61 -7.14 -7.75
N LEU A 105 15.84 -7.58 -8.74
CA LEU A 105 16.25 -8.61 -9.70
C LEU A 105 17.21 -8.07 -10.78
N PHE A 106 16.97 -6.87 -11.31
CA PHE A 106 17.77 -6.28 -12.39
C PHE A 106 18.16 -4.82 -12.10
N PRO A 107 18.95 -4.57 -11.04
CA PRO A 107 19.24 -3.22 -10.54
C PRO A 107 19.95 -2.32 -11.58
N LYS A 108 20.69 -2.92 -12.52
CA LYS A 108 21.39 -2.17 -13.58
C LYS A 108 20.45 -1.65 -14.68
N TYR A 109 19.32 -2.30 -14.91
CA TYR A 109 18.43 -2.03 -16.04
C TYR A 109 17.12 -1.36 -15.62
N LEU A 110 16.62 -1.70 -14.43
CA LEU A 110 15.31 -1.29 -13.95
C LEU A 110 15.42 -0.46 -12.69
N THR A 111 14.69 0.65 -12.68
CA THR A 111 14.42 1.46 -11.49
C THR A 111 12.97 1.26 -11.10
N ILE A 112 12.62 1.59 -9.85
CA ILE A 112 11.24 1.45 -9.33
C ILE A 112 10.23 2.14 -10.27
N ARG A 113 10.55 3.35 -10.74
CA ARG A 113 9.72 4.11 -11.69
C ARG A 113 9.56 3.39 -13.04
N ARG A 114 10.63 2.77 -13.56
CA ARG A 114 10.58 2.00 -14.82
C ARG A 114 9.81 0.68 -14.66
N GLY A 115 9.97 0.01 -13.51
CA GLY A 115 9.23 -1.21 -13.19
C GLY A 115 7.72 -0.98 -13.05
N GLN A 116 7.31 0.15 -12.46
CA GLN A 116 5.90 0.55 -12.35
C GLN A 116 5.22 0.75 -13.72
N VAL A 117 5.93 1.34 -14.69
CA VAL A 117 5.42 1.50 -16.07
C VAL A 117 5.26 0.15 -16.76
N LEU A 118 6.20 -0.77 -16.53
CA LEU A 118 6.14 -2.14 -17.05
C LEU A 118 4.93 -2.91 -16.48
N PHE A 119 4.63 -2.72 -15.18
CA PHE A 119 3.47 -3.33 -14.53
C PHE A 119 2.13 -2.92 -15.16
N MET A 120 1.96 -1.64 -15.49
CA MET A 120 0.71 -1.14 -16.09
C MET A 120 0.37 -1.81 -17.43
N GLY A 121 1.36 -2.38 -18.13
CA GLY A 121 1.17 -3.00 -19.44
C GLY A 121 0.79 -4.48 -19.45
N MET A 122 1.10 -5.27 -18.40
CA MET A 122 1.22 -6.73 -18.58
C MET A 122 0.05 -7.59 -18.09
N PRO A 123 -0.50 -7.45 -16.86
CA PRO A 123 -1.51 -8.40 -16.39
C PRO A 123 -2.95 -8.01 -16.77
N GLY A 124 -3.32 -6.74 -16.58
CA GLY A 124 -4.70 -6.27 -16.79
C GLY A 124 -5.06 -6.12 -18.27
N LEU A 125 -4.10 -5.68 -19.10
CA LEU A 125 -4.34 -5.44 -20.52
C LEU A 125 -4.50 -6.74 -21.31
N VAL A 126 -3.71 -7.78 -20.98
CA VAL A 126 -3.78 -9.09 -21.65
C VAL A 126 -5.10 -9.80 -21.34
N ALA A 127 -5.55 -9.75 -20.08
CA ALA A 127 -6.84 -10.31 -19.68
C ALA A 127 -8.03 -9.57 -20.30
N ALA A 128 -7.94 -8.24 -20.47
CA ALA A 128 -8.95 -7.42 -21.13
C ALA A 128 -9.00 -7.64 -22.65
N TYR A 129 -7.85 -7.85 -23.30
CA TYR A 129 -7.77 -8.04 -24.75
C TYR A 129 -8.19 -9.45 -25.18
N ASN A 130 -7.90 -10.48 -24.38
CA ASN A 130 -8.39 -11.84 -24.66
C ASN A 130 -8.57 -12.69 -23.39
N PRO A 131 -9.80 -12.75 -22.83
CA PRO A 131 -10.11 -13.51 -21.62
C PRO A 131 -9.92 -15.03 -21.72
N ARG A 132 -9.76 -15.56 -22.95
CA ARG A 132 -9.53 -16.99 -23.22
C ARG A 132 -8.06 -17.39 -23.14
N LEU A 133 -7.13 -16.43 -23.22
CA LEU A 133 -5.70 -16.68 -23.06
C LEU A 133 -5.30 -16.88 -21.60
N VAL A 134 -6.13 -16.45 -20.65
CA VAL A 134 -5.91 -16.68 -19.22
C VAL A 134 -6.40 -18.10 -18.90
N PRO A 135 -5.50 -19.04 -18.54
CA PRO A 135 -5.88 -20.41 -18.20
C PRO A 135 -6.89 -20.41 -17.05
N GLN A 136 -7.85 -21.33 -17.07
CA GLN A 136 -8.87 -21.44 -16.03
C GLN A 136 -8.26 -21.58 -14.62
N ALA A 137 -7.13 -22.29 -14.52
CA ALA A 137 -6.33 -22.39 -13.30
C ALA A 137 -5.90 -21.01 -12.77
N GLY A 138 -5.52 -20.06 -13.63
CA GLY A 138 -5.19 -18.70 -13.22
C GLY A 138 -6.39 -17.96 -12.62
N LYS A 139 -7.60 -18.16 -13.17
CA LYS A 139 -8.84 -17.56 -12.66
C LYS A 139 -9.22 -18.12 -11.29
N ASP A 140 -9.03 -19.42 -11.08
CA ASP A 140 -9.34 -20.08 -9.81
C ASP A 140 -8.27 -19.83 -8.74
N MET A 141 -7.00 -19.63 -9.14
CA MET A 141 -5.93 -19.18 -8.24
C MET A 141 -6.23 -17.82 -7.60
N TYR A 142 -6.87 -16.89 -8.33
CA TYR A 142 -7.29 -15.60 -7.75
C TYR A 142 -8.35 -15.75 -6.64
N LYS A 143 -9.24 -16.75 -6.73
CA LYS A 143 -10.25 -17.02 -5.70
C LYS A 143 -9.64 -17.55 -4.40
N LEU A 144 -8.52 -18.26 -4.50
CA LEU A 144 -7.75 -18.79 -3.36
C LEU A 144 -6.51 -17.95 -3.03
N GLY A 145 -6.41 -16.74 -3.60
CA GLY A 145 -5.18 -15.95 -3.59
C GLY A 145 -4.63 -15.70 -2.18
N TRP A 146 -5.51 -15.55 -1.18
CA TRP A 146 -5.09 -15.34 0.21
C TRP A 146 -4.42 -16.57 0.83
N ILE A 147 -4.96 -17.77 0.61
CA ILE A 147 -4.38 -19.03 1.11
C ILE A 147 -3.09 -19.30 0.36
N LEU A 148 -3.13 -19.21 -0.97
CA LEU A 148 -1.97 -19.52 -1.80
C LEU A 148 -0.78 -18.61 -1.47
N THR A 149 -1.00 -17.30 -1.36
CA THR A 149 0.09 -16.35 -1.06
C THR A 149 0.63 -16.52 0.36
N PHE A 150 -0.25 -16.71 1.36
CA PHE A 150 0.18 -16.93 2.74
C PHE A 150 0.98 -18.22 2.91
N THR A 151 0.47 -19.34 2.38
CA THR A 151 1.13 -20.65 2.50
C THR A 151 2.42 -20.68 1.68
N THR A 152 2.41 -20.15 0.45
CA THR A 152 3.62 -20.12 -0.39
C THR A 152 4.69 -19.22 0.21
N ALA A 153 4.33 -18.01 0.65
CA ALA A 153 5.30 -17.11 1.28
C ALA A 153 5.88 -17.71 2.58
N GLY A 154 5.04 -18.32 3.41
CA GLY A 154 5.48 -18.98 4.66
C GLY A 154 6.44 -20.14 4.40
N VAL A 155 6.12 -21.02 3.45
CA VAL A 155 6.96 -22.17 3.09
C VAL A 155 8.27 -21.72 2.44
N VAL A 156 8.21 -20.79 1.48
CA VAL A 156 9.41 -20.25 0.81
C VAL A 156 10.32 -19.56 1.81
N TYR A 157 9.77 -18.70 2.68
CA TYR A 157 10.54 -18.04 3.73
C TYR A 157 11.20 -19.06 4.67
N PHE A 158 10.44 -20.07 5.13
CA PHE A 158 10.97 -21.11 6.00
C PHE A 158 12.14 -21.87 5.34
N ILE A 159 11.98 -22.28 4.09
CA ILE A 159 13.04 -22.99 3.34
C ILE A 159 14.26 -22.09 3.13
N LEU A 160 14.07 -20.83 2.71
CA LEU A 160 15.16 -19.90 2.46
C LEU A 160 15.97 -19.61 3.74
N VAL A 161 15.31 -19.49 4.90
CA VAL A 161 15.99 -19.30 6.19
C VAL A 161 16.83 -20.52 6.57
N GLN A 162 16.42 -21.74 6.18
CA GLN A 162 17.23 -22.95 6.41
C GLN A 162 18.47 -23.02 5.50
N ILE A 163 18.35 -22.58 4.24
CA ILE A 163 19.48 -22.60 3.29
C ILE A 163 20.48 -21.50 3.63
N ARG A 164 20.00 -20.28 3.91
CA ARG A 164 20.84 -19.15 4.24
C ARG A 164 20.13 -18.25 5.23
N LYS A 165 20.62 -18.27 6.47
CA LYS A 165 20.14 -17.34 7.50
C LYS A 165 20.34 -15.91 6.99
N PRO A 166 19.26 -15.11 6.85
CA PRO A 166 19.39 -13.73 6.41
C PRO A 166 20.26 -12.98 7.42
N ARG A 167 21.25 -12.26 6.91
CA ARG A 167 22.09 -11.40 7.74
C ARG A 167 21.26 -10.18 8.12
N VAL A 168 20.94 -10.06 9.41
CA VAL A 168 20.10 -8.97 9.94
C VAL A 168 20.90 -7.67 10.02
N PHE A 169 22.20 -7.76 10.30
CA PHE A 169 23.09 -6.62 10.43
C PHE A 169 24.07 -6.51 9.25
N PRO A 170 24.40 -5.28 8.81
CA PRO A 170 25.51 -5.05 7.89
C PRO A 170 26.84 -5.46 8.54
N THR A 171 27.81 -5.79 7.69
CA THR A 171 29.15 -6.24 8.12
C THR A 171 29.79 -5.23 9.07
N GLY A 172 30.16 -5.66 10.27
CA GLY A 172 30.79 -4.81 11.30
C GLY A 172 29.84 -4.35 12.43
N PHE A 173 28.53 -4.56 12.29
CA PHE A 173 27.53 -4.23 13.31
C PHE A 173 26.85 -5.49 13.86
N GLU A 174 27.58 -6.59 14.02
CA GLU A 174 26.99 -7.86 14.48
C GLU A 174 26.77 -7.89 16.01
N ASP A 175 27.47 -7.05 16.76
CA ASP A 175 27.49 -7.02 18.23
C ASP A 175 26.55 -5.99 18.88
N ILE A 176 25.80 -5.22 18.07
CA ILE A 176 24.86 -4.22 18.61
C ILE A 176 23.65 -4.88 19.28
N PRO A 177 23.11 -4.28 20.35
CA PRO A 177 22.00 -4.86 21.08
C PRO A 177 20.73 -4.90 20.21
N VAL A 178 20.15 -6.10 20.08
CA VAL A 178 18.87 -6.34 19.41
C VAL A 178 17.71 -5.97 20.33
N THR A 179 17.66 -4.70 20.77
CA THR A 179 16.58 -4.18 21.61
C THR A 179 15.54 -3.47 20.78
N TRP A 180 14.28 -3.48 21.26
CA TRP A 180 13.17 -2.79 20.59
C TRP A 180 13.50 -1.31 20.35
N GLU A 181 13.26 -0.83 19.13
CA GLU A 181 13.57 0.55 18.70
C GLU A 181 15.04 1.01 18.84
N TYR A 182 16.04 0.11 18.95
CA TYR A 182 17.46 0.50 19.12
C TYR A 182 17.97 1.54 18.10
N LEU A 183 17.68 1.32 16.81
CA LEU A 183 18.09 2.23 15.73
C LEU A 183 17.21 3.49 15.63
N ALA A 184 16.05 3.51 16.29
CA ALA A 184 15.14 4.64 16.30
C ALA A 184 15.24 5.50 17.58
N THR A 185 16.04 5.06 18.56
CA THR A 185 16.26 5.77 19.83
C THR A 185 17.61 6.46 19.86
N GLY A 186 17.73 7.53 20.64
CA GLY A 186 18.99 8.26 20.83
C GLY A 186 19.43 9.12 19.64
N GLY A 187 18.53 9.52 18.75
CA GLY A 187 18.85 10.40 17.61
C GLY A 187 19.60 9.71 16.46
N ARG A 188 19.57 8.37 16.43
CA ARG A 188 20.20 7.55 15.37
C ARG A 188 19.42 7.52 14.06
N ASP A 189 18.12 7.83 14.09
CA ASP A 189 17.24 7.93 12.91
C ASP A 189 17.35 6.78 11.88
N GLY A 190 17.60 5.56 12.37
CA GLY A 190 17.74 4.38 11.53
C GLY A 190 19.16 4.10 11.03
N PHE A 191 20.13 4.96 11.31
CA PHE A 191 21.54 4.77 10.96
C PHE A 191 22.29 3.96 12.02
N PHE A 192 23.23 3.14 11.56
CA PHE A 192 24.22 2.53 12.45
C PHE A 192 25.23 3.57 12.93
N ASP A 193 25.87 3.33 14.08
CA ASP A 193 26.84 4.26 14.65
C ASP A 193 28.00 4.49 13.64
N GLY A 194 28.21 5.75 13.22
CA GLY A 194 29.22 6.13 12.22
C GLY A 194 28.78 6.09 10.74
N GLU A 195 27.60 5.53 10.40
CA GLU A 195 27.06 5.66 9.03
C GLU A 195 26.59 7.08 8.72
N ARG A 196 26.08 7.79 9.74
CA ARG A 196 25.53 9.14 9.58
C ARG A 196 26.58 10.14 9.09
N ASP A 197 27.83 10.00 9.55
CA ASP A 197 28.93 10.92 9.21
C ASP A 197 29.44 10.72 7.77
N ALA A 198 29.19 9.55 7.17
CA ALA A 198 29.53 9.25 5.78
C ALA A 198 28.49 9.82 4.78
N TYR A 199 27.27 10.10 5.23
CA TYR A 199 26.21 10.69 4.44
C TYR A 199 26.18 12.21 4.62
N ALA A 200 26.78 12.95 3.68
CA ALA A 200 26.85 14.42 3.64
C ALA A 200 25.48 15.15 3.56
N GLY A 201 24.35 14.44 3.65
CA GLY A 201 23.00 14.95 3.41
C GLY A 201 22.15 15.21 4.66
N GLY A 202 22.65 14.93 5.87
CA GLY A 202 21.86 15.03 7.10
C GLY A 202 20.71 14.00 7.18
N SER A 203 20.13 13.86 8.36
CA SER A 203 18.97 12.98 8.55
C SER A 203 17.70 13.59 7.91
N PRO A 204 16.76 12.79 7.36
CA PRO A 204 15.44 13.30 6.95
C PRO A 204 14.66 14.02 8.07
N SER A 205 15.04 13.80 9.34
CA SER A 205 14.51 14.53 10.50
C SER A 205 15.10 15.94 10.64
N GLU A 206 16.35 16.17 10.21
CA GLU A 206 17.05 17.46 10.28
C GLU A 206 16.60 18.44 9.21
N SER A 207 16.12 17.97 8.05
CA SER A 207 15.49 18.85 7.05
C SER A 207 14.15 19.46 7.50
N VAL A 208 13.69 19.13 8.72
CA VAL A 208 12.47 19.66 9.36
C VAL A 208 12.79 20.32 10.70
N VAL A 209 14.01 20.83 10.88
CA VAL A 209 14.20 21.90 11.87
C VAL A 209 13.44 23.11 11.33
N GLU A 210 12.28 23.38 11.93
CA GLU A 210 11.57 24.65 11.78
C GLU A 210 12.61 25.76 11.90
N GLU A 211 12.77 26.58 10.86
CA GLU A 211 13.43 27.86 11.05
C GLU A 211 12.74 28.55 12.23
N PRO A 212 13.46 28.93 13.30
CA PRO A 212 12.83 29.62 14.40
C PRO A 212 12.24 30.91 13.82
N TYR A 213 10.92 31.03 13.91
CA TYR A 213 10.17 32.22 13.54
C TYR A 213 10.93 33.43 14.08
N GLY A 214 11.49 34.24 13.17
CA GLY A 214 12.41 35.31 13.52
C GLY A 214 11.82 36.16 14.65
N GLN A 215 12.58 36.29 15.74
CA GLN A 215 12.39 37.42 16.64
C GLN A 215 12.50 38.67 15.77
N VAL A 216 11.35 39.31 15.52
CA VAL A 216 11.33 40.65 14.95
C VAL A 216 11.96 41.53 16.03
N ASP A 217 13.20 41.93 15.80
CA ASP A 217 13.90 42.92 16.62
C ASP A 217 13.02 44.17 16.77
N GLU A 218 12.48 44.39 17.97
CA GLU A 218 11.91 45.68 18.35
C GLU A 218 13.04 46.71 18.29
N LYS A 219 13.05 47.55 17.25
CA LYS A 219 13.93 48.71 17.17
C LYS A 219 13.70 49.60 18.40
N PRO A 220 14.75 50.01 19.13
CA PRO A 220 14.60 50.94 20.25
C PRO A 220 14.12 52.30 19.71
N LYS A 221 13.06 52.84 20.32
CA LYS A 221 12.57 54.21 20.07
C LYS A 221 13.68 55.20 20.44
N SER A 222 14.29 55.82 19.42
CA SER A 222 15.16 56.98 19.60
C SER A 222 14.29 58.18 19.99
N ALA A 223 14.59 58.76 21.15
CA ALA A 223 14.09 60.05 21.56
C ALA A 223 14.80 61.15 20.75
N TYR A 224 14.03 61.93 19.99
CA TYR A 224 14.20 63.37 19.77
C TYR A 224 12.85 63.95 19.34
#